data_AF-A0A7V7B1T7-F1
#
_entry.id   AF-A0A7V7B1T7-F1
#
_cell.length_a   1.000
_cell.length_b   1.000
_cell.length_c   1.000
_cell.angle_alpha   90.00
_cell.angle_beta   90.00
_cell.angle_gamma   90.00
#
_symmetry.space_group_name_H-M   'P 1'
#
loop_
_entity.id
_entity.type
_entity.pdbx_description
1 polymer ?
#
loop_
_entity_poly.entity_id
_entity_poly.type
_entity_poly.pdbx_seq_one_letter_code
_entity_poly.pdbx_strand_id
1 'polypeptide(L)'
;MREFYLRLPGPTEVPEEILLEMCRPIIGHRTEEFQHTFLEVTNGIRDIFQTKNEVLVFAASGTGGMEASIVNLFSPGDTVIYPRKLR
;
A
#
# COMPACT_ATOMS: atom_id res chain seq x y z
N MET A 1 17.80 -23.28 6.41
CA MET A 1 18.23 -21.89 6.12
C MET A 1 18.59 -21.22 7.44
N ARG A 2 19.61 -20.35 7.49
CA ARG A 2 19.87 -19.55 8.72
C ARG A 2 18.75 -18.52 8.86
N GLU A 3 18.23 -18.33 10.06
CA GLU A 3 17.32 -17.22 10.36
C GLU A 3 18.07 -15.90 10.15
N PHE A 4 17.67 -15.16 9.13
CA PHE A 4 18.15 -13.81 8.86
C PHE A 4 17.19 -12.85 9.57
N TYR A 5 17.73 -11.95 10.39
CA TYR A 5 16.95 -10.96 11.10
C TYR A 5 17.30 -9.57 10.55
N LEU A 6 16.40 -8.99 9.74
CA LEU A 6 16.50 -7.61 9.29
C LEU A 6 16.52 -6.63 10.49
N ARG A 7 17.66 -5.95 10.70
CA ARG A 7 17.84 -4.87 11.69
C ARG A 7 17.91 -3.50 11.01
N LEU A 8 17.03 -3.27 10.05
CA LEU A 8 16.89 -2.00 9.31
C LEU A 8 15.60 -1.29 9.75
N PRO A 9 15.48 0.04 9.58
CA PRO A 9 14.22 0.75 9.79
C PRO A 9 13.11 0.33 8.80
N GLY A 10 13.49 -0.40 7.75
CA GLY A 10 12.64 -0.94 6.71
C GLY A 10 13.51 -1.37 5.52
N PRO A 11 13.09 -2.38 4.74
CA PRO A 11 11.95 -3.28 4.98
C PRO A 11 12.16 -4.18 6.21
N THR A 12 11.08 -4.79 6.69
CA THR A 12 11.09 -5.82 7.74
C THR A 12 10.83 -7.20 7.14
N GLU A 13 11.12 -8.25 7.90
CA GLU A 13 10.78 -9.62 7.47
C GLU A 13 9.27 -9.77 7.26
N VAL A 14 8.90 -10.52 6.23
CA VAL A 14 7.51 -10.88 5.93
C VAL A 14 7.22 -12.24 6.58
N PRO A 15 6.09 -12.42 7.28
CA PRO A 15 5.73 -13.72 7.87
C PRO A 15 5.72 -14.84 6.82
N GLU A 16 6.20 -16.03 7.20
CA GLU A 16 6.34 -17.17 6.28
C GLU A 16 5.03 -17.54 5.57
N GLU A 17 3.90 -17.49 6.29
CA GLU A 17 2.57 -17.77 5.73
C GLU A 17 2.22 -16.82 4.56
N ILE A 18 2.63 -15.55 4.64
CA ILE A 18 2.39 -14.56 3.59
C ILE A 18 3.33 -14.82 2.40
N LEU A 19 4.58 -15.21 2.65
CA LEU A 19 5.51 -15.59 1.59
C LEU A 19 5.01 -16.81 0.80
N LEU A 20 4.45 -17.80 1.49
CA LEU A 20 3.86 -18.98 0.84
C LEU A 20 2.63 -18.60 0.00
N GLU A 21 1.80 -17.67 0.49
CA GLU A 21 0.63 -17.20 -0.26
C GLU A 21 1.04 -16.41 -1.51
N MET A 22 2.09 -15.61 -1.42
CA MET A 22 2.68 -14.90 -2.56
C MET A 22 3.28 -15.84 -3.62
N CYS A 23 3.61 -17.08 -3.26
CA CYS A 23 4.11 -18.10 -4.19
C CYS A 23 2.99 -18.81 -4.98
N ARG A 24 1.71 -18.53 -4.71
CA ARG A 24 0.60 -19.13 -5.47
C ARG A 24 0.61 -18.68 -6.94
N PRO A 25 0.08 -19.50 -7.87
CA PRO A 25 -0.08 -19.09 -9.25
C PRO A 25 -0.89 -17.79 -9.38
N ILE A 26 -0.45 -16.91 -10.29
CA ILE A 26 -1.12 -15.63 -10.55
C ILE A 26 -2.53 -15.88 -11.10
N ILE A 27 -3.52 -15.21 -10.51
CA ILE A 27 -4.91 -15.19 -10.99
C ILE A 27 -5.13 -14.02 -11.97
N GLY A 28 -6.11 -14.14 -12.86
CA GLY A 28 -6.43 -13.09 -13.82
C GLY A 28 -7.12 -11.88 -13.16
N HIS A 29 -6.66 -10.65 -13.45
CA HIS A 29 -7.19 -9.41 -12.86
C HIS A 29 -8.67 -9.08 -13.20
N ARG A 30 -9.31 -9.85 -14.08
CA ARG A 30 -10.74 -9.69 -14.46
C ARG A 30 -11.61 -10.87 -14.02
N THR A 31 -11.07 -11.81 -13.24
CA THR A 31 -11.83 -12.94 -12.73
C THR A 31 -12.68 -12.52 -11.54
N GLU A 32 -13.77 -13.25 -11.29
CA GLU A 32 -14.60 -13.06 -10.09
C GLU A 32 -13.78 -13.27 -8.81
N GLU A 33 -12.85 -14.23 -8.82
CA GLU A 33 -11.94 -14.48 -7.70
C GLU A 33 -11.10 -13.23 -7.36
N PHE A 34 -10.49 -12.59 -8.35
CA PHE A 34 -9.72 -11.37 -8.11
C PHE A 34 -10.61 -10.23 -7.62
N GLN A 35 -11.80 -10.06 -8.20
CA GLN A 35 -12.75 -9.03 -7.79
C GLN A 35 -13.15 -9.19 -6.32
N HIS A 36 -13.44 -10.42 -5.89
CA HIS A 36 -13.79 -10.74 -4.52
C HIS A 36 -12.63 -10.41 -3.56
N THR A 37 -11.43 -10.95 -3.83
CA THR A 37 -10.25 -10.69 -3.00
C THR A 37 -9.91 -9.21 -2.93
N PHE A 38 -10.00 -8.47 -4.05
CA PHE A 38 -9.71 -7.04 -4.08
C PHE A 38 -10.71 -6.23 -3.23
N LEU A 39 -11.99 -6.59 -3.26
CA LEU A 39 -13.02 -5.97 -2.43
C LEU A 39 -12.81 -6.27 -0.95
N GLU A 40 -12.50 -7.52 -0.59
CA GLU A 40 -12.20 -7.90 0.80
C GLU A 40 -11.02 -7.11 1.36
N VAL A 41 -9.91 -7.05 0.61
CA VAL A 41 -8.71 -6.31 0.99
C VAL A 41 -9.01 -4.81 1.14
N THR A 42 -9.68 -4.21 0.15
CA THR A 42 -10.00 -2.76 0.20
C THR A 42 -10.92 -2.43 1.37
N ASN A 43 -11.85 -3.32 1.72
CA ASN A 43 -12.71 -3.19 2.89
C ASN A 43 -11.91 -3.28 4.19
N GLY A 44 -11.05 -4.28 4.35
CA GLY A 44 -10.21 -4.42 5.53
C GLY A 44 -9.25 -3.25 5.74
N ILE A 45 -8.75 -2.66 4.65
CA ILE A 45 -7.90 -1.45 4.73
C ILE A 45 -8.68 -0.25 5.30
N ARG A 46 -9.98 -0.12 5.01
CA ARG A 46 -10.81 0.94 5.63
C ARG A 46 -10.87 0.81 7.14
N ASP A 47 -10.94 -0.42 7.64
CA ASP A 47 -10.92 -0.70 9.08
C ASP A 47 -9.55 -0.35 9.67
N ILE A 48 -8.44 -0.67 9.00
CA ILE A 48 -7.09 -0.29 9.46
C ILE A 48 -6.93 1.24 9.56
N PHE A 49 -7.36 1.98 8.54
CA PHE A 49 -7.27 3.44 8.54
C PHE A 49 -8.40 4.14 9.30
N GLN A 50 -9.36 3.39 9.84
CA GLN A 50 -10.52 3.93 10.57
C GLN A 50 -11.29 4.98 9.76
N THR A 51 -11.52 4.70 8.46
CA THR A 51 -12.16 5.65 7.53
C THR A 51 -13.46 5.11 6.96
N LYS A 52 -14.41 6.01 6.70
CA LYS A 52 -15.65 5.71 5.96
C LYS A 52 -15.53 6.00 4.46
N ASN A 53 -14.44 6.64 4.04
CA ASN A 53 -14.22 7.01 2.64
C ASN A 53 -13.70 5.82 1.84
N GLU A 54 -13.75 5.96 0.52
CA GLU A 54 -13.11 5.01 -0.40
C GLU A 54 -11.60 5.00 -0.19
N VAL A 55 -11.01 3.81 -0.30
CA VAL A 55 -9.56 3.62 -0.26
C VAL A 55 -9.09 3.35 -1.68
N LEU A 56 -8.09 4.12 -2.11
CA LEU A 56 -7.42 3.92 -3.40
C LEU A 56 -6.17 3.05 -3.18
N VAL A 57 -6.10 1.91 -3.86
CA VAL A 57 -4.96 1.00 -3.83
C VAL A 57 -4.08 1.25 -5.06
N PHE A 58 -2.80 1.51 -4.83
CA PHE A 58 -1.81 1.75 -5.88
C PHE A 58 -0.87 0.55 -6.00
N ALA A 59 -0.62 0.09 -7.23
CA ALA A 59 0.45 -0.87 -7.53
C ALA A 59 1.83 -0.18 -7.52
N ALA A 60 2.17 0.45 -6.39
CA ALA A 60 3.38 1.24 -6.19
C ALA A 60 3.81 1.18 -4.71
N SER A 61 5.00 1.71 -4.41
CA SER A 61 5.43 1.93 -3.03
C SER A 61 4.67 3.11 -2.40
N GLY A 62 4.87 3.35 -1.11
CA GLY A 62 4.29 4.51 -0.41
C GLY A 62 4.65 5.86 -1.06
N THR A 63 5.82 5.98 -1.70
CA THR A 63 6.21 7.19 -2.43
C THR A 63 5.32 7.43 -3.64
N GLY A 64 4.89 6.38 -4.35
CA GLY A 64 3.95 6.53 -5.47
C GLY A 64 2.58 7.03 -5.01
N GLY A 65 2.09 6.58 -3.85
CA GLY A 65 0.86 7.10 -3.24
C GLY A 65 0.99 8.57 -2.82
N MET A 66 2.16 8.96 -2.30
CA MET A 66 2.47 10.36 -1.99
C MET A 66 2.46 11.23 -3.26
N GLU A 67 3.15 10.79 -4.31
CA GLU A 67 3.19 11.50 -5.59
C GLU A 67 1.78 11.64 -6.19
N ALA A 68 1.01 10.56 -6.25
CA ALA A 68 -0.38 10.57 -6.70
C ALA A 68 -1.23 11.59 -5.95
N SER A 69 -1.06 11.71 -4.63
CA SER A 69 -1.78 12.71 -3.82
C SER A 69 -1.40 14.13 -4.23
N ILE A 70 -0.12 14.44 -4.42
CA ILE A 70 0.32 15.79 -4.77
C ILE A 70 -0.15 16.20 -6.17
N VAL A 71 0.05 15.35 -7.18
CA VAL A 71 -0.24 15.72 -8.57
C VAL A 71 -1.73 15.78 -8.89
N ASN A 72 -2.59 15.15 -8.08
CA ASN A 72 -4.05 15.17 -8.28
C ASN A 72 -4.78 16.19 -7.39
N LEU A 73 -4.19 16.65 -6.28
CA LEU A 73 -4.84 17.58 -5.36
C LEU A 73 -4.40 19.04 -5.55
N PHE A 74 -3.32 19.31 -6.30
CA PHE A 74 -2.79 20.65 -6.49
C PHE A 74 -2.48 20.95 -7.96
N SER A 75 -2.56 22.23 -8.33
CA SER A 75 -2.24 22.75 -9.67
C SER A 75 -1.01 23.66 -9.65
N PRO A 76 -0.35 23.89 -10.80
CA PRO A 76 0.71 24.88 -10.90
C PRO A 76 0.26 26.26 -10.42
N GLY A 77 0.97 26.84 -9.45
CA GLY A 77 0.64 28.12 -8.83
C GLY A 77 0.00 28.01 -7.44
N ASP A 78 -0.45 26.83 -7.02
CA ASP A 78 -0.98 26.61 -5.68
C ASP A 78 0.11 26.76 -4.61
N THR A 79 -0.24 27.40 -3.49
CA THR A 79 0.63 27.47 -2.32
C THR A 79 0.36 26.30 -1.39
N VAL A 80 1.36 25.44 -1.18
CA VAL A 80 1.27 24.25 -0.32
C VAL A 80 2.16 24.40 0.91
N ILE A 81 1.63 24.11 2.09
CA ILE A 81 2.39 24.11 3.35
C ILE A 81 2.90 22.69 3.61
N TYR A 82 4.22 22.51 3.59
CA TYR A 82 4.87 21.25 3.96
C TYR A 82 5.62 21.42 5.29
N PRO A 83 5.05 20.98 6.43
CA PRO A 83 5.73 21.05 7.71
C PRO A 83 6.90 20.06 7.73
N ARG A 84 8.12 20.58 7.64
CA ARG A 84 9.34 19.79 7.81
C ARG A 84 9.92 20.04 9.18
N LYS A 85 10.18 18.98 9.94
CA LYS A 85 11.02 19.10 11.14
C LYS A 85 12.45 19.44 10.70
N LEU A 86 12.86 20.69 10.88
CA LEU A 86 14.26 21.06 10.82
C LEU A 86 14.92 20.45 12.05
N ARG A 87 16.06 19.77 11.84
CA ARG A 87 16.83 19.16 12.94
C ARG A 87 17.11 20.19 14.02
#